data_AF-A0A950TSB6-F1
#
_entry.id   AF-A0A950TSB6-F1
#
_cell.length_a   1.000
_cell.length_b   1.000
_cell.length_c   1.000
_cell.angle_alpha   90.00
_cell.angle_beta   90.00
_cell.angle_gamma   90.00
#
_symmetry.space_group_name_H-M   'P 1'
#
loop_
_entity.id
_entity.type
_entity.pdbx_description
1 polymer ?
#
loop_
_entity_poly.entity_id
_entity_poly.type
_entity_poly.pdbx_seq_one_letter_code
_entity_poly.pdbx_strand_id
1 'polypeptide(L)'
;MLLSGCALLSPQQGASTKAMLSKLPASVPHERQHGESLLILPPQAGEAFDTTRMAYTVRPYQLAYFRDNEWAEPPTQMIQTLLVQTLEATGFFRSVLTPPETTHNLSTLDTAILNLVQD
;
A
#
# COMPACT_ATOMS: atom_id res chain seq x y z
N MET A 1 -6.38 55.69 -15.90
CA MET A 1 -5.40 55.18 -14.91
C MET A 1 -5.19 53.71 -15.17
N LEU A 2 -3.93 53.33 -15.39
CA LEU A 2 -3.43 51.98 -15.58
C LEU A 2 -3.46 51.15 -14.28
N LEU A 3 -3.18 49.86 -14.49
CA LEU A 3 -2.71 48.81 -13.58
C LEU A 3 -3.78 47.96 -12.90
N SER A 4 -3.65 46.65 -12.79
CA SER A 4 -2.77 45.66 -13.43
C SER A 4 -3.25 44.31 -12.92
N GLY A 5 -3.18 43.30 -13.78
CA GLY A 5 -3.46 41.92 -13.41
C GLY A 5 -2.59 41.42 -12.27
N CYS A 6 -3.22 40.63 -11.40
CA CYS A 6 -2.56 39.51 -10.72
C CYS A 6 -3.38 38.27 -11.08
N ALA A 7 -3.18 37.77 -12.30
CA ALA A 7 -3.41 36.36 -12.55
C ALA A 7 -2.34 35.62 -11.75
N LEU A 8 -2.70 35.17 -10.55
CA LEU A 8 -1.96 34.20 -9.77
C LEU A 8 -1.91 32.91 -10.61
N LEU A 9 -0.90 32.81 -11.47
CA LEU A 9 -0.45 31.56 -12.06
C LEU A 9 0.06 30.69 -10.91
N SER A 10 -0.87 30.01 -10.23
CA SER A 10 -0.50 28.79 -9.53
C SER A 10 0.05 27.87 -10.60
N PRO A 11 1.28 27.35 -10.48
CA PRO A 11 1.68 26.24 -11.32
C PRO A 11 0.68 25.13 -10.99
N GLN A 12 -0.24 24.88 -11.92
CA GLN A 12 -1.05 23.68 -11.91
C GLN A 12 -0.04 22.56 -12.12
N GLN A 13 0.53 22.08 -11.02
CA GLN A 13 1.32 20.86 -10.99
C GLN A 13 0.45 19.84 -11.71
N GLY A 14 0.88 19.44 -12.91
CA GLY A 14 0.07 18.61 -13.80
C GLY A 14 -0.48 17.44 -13.01
N ALA A 15 -1.76 17.13 -13.17
CA ALA A 15 -2.37 16.03 -12.46
C ALA A 15 -1.67 14.71 -12.86
N SER A 16 -0.68 14.27 -12.09
CA SER A 16 -1.03 13.31 -11.07
C SER A 16 -1.85 12.09 -11.52
N THR A 17 -1.30 11.11 -12.24
CA THR A 17 -2.00 9.82 -12.38
C THR A 17 -1.82 8.99 -11.12
N LYS A 18 -2.93 8.62 -10.47
CA LYS A 18 -2.96 7.82 -9.24
C LYS A 18 -3.16 6.34 -9.57
N ALA A 19 -2.21 5.50 -9.18
CA ALA A 19 -2.29 4.05 -9.28
C ALA A 19 -2.69 3.42 -7.94
N MET A 20 -3.40 2.30 -7.98
CA MET A 20 -3.84 1.59 -6.78
C MET A 20 -3.56 0.10 -6.92
N LEU A 21 -3.06 -0.51 -5.84
CA LEU A 21 -2.96 -1.96 -5.73
C LEU A 21 -4.31 -2.50 -5.27
N SER A 22 -5.04 -3.15 -6.17
CA SER A 22 -6.43 -3.60 -5.90
C SER A 22 -6.70 -5.05 -6.28
N LYS A 23 -5.72 -5.74 -6.86
CA LYS A 23 -5.91 -7.07 -7.40
C LYS A 23 -5.74 -8.12 -6.29
N LEU A 24 -6.83 -8.81 -5.96
CA LEU A 24 -6.78 -10.01 -5.13
C LEU A 24 -6.39 -11.25 -5.96
N PRO A 25 -5.87 -12.32 -5.33
CA PRO A 25 -5.62 -13.59 -6.01
C PRO A 25 -6.90 -14.14 -6.65
N ALA A 26 -6.78 -14.73 -7.85
CA ALA A 26 -7.93 -15.28 -8.58
C ALA A 26 -8.62 -16.45 -7.87
N SER A 27 -7.88 -17.15 -7.02
CA SER A 27 -8.38 -18.21 -6.16
C SER A 27 -7.62 -18.18 -4.85
N VAL A 28 -8.34 -18.28 -3.75
CA VAL A 28 -7.77 -18.53 -2.42
C VAL A 28 -8.15 -19.94 -1.97
N PRO A 29 -7.29 -20.67 -1.25
CA PRO A 29 -7.68 -21.93 -0.62
C PRO A 29 -8.81 -21.67 0.37
N HIS A 30 -9.85 -22.51 0.33
CA HIS A 30 -10.88 -22.51 1.35
C HIS A 30 -10.62 -23.66 2.31
N GLU A 31 -10.30 -23.31 3.55
CA GLU A 31 -9.97 -24.27 4.60
C GLU A 31 -11.06 -24.28 5.68
N ARG A 32 -11.06 -25.32 6.51
CA ARG A 32 -11.92 -25.33 7.70
C ARG A 32 -11.43 -24.27 8.68
N GLN A 33 -12.35 -23.50 9.23
CA GLN A 33 -12.01 -22.45 10.19
C GLN A 33 -11.34 -23.03 11.44
N HIS A 34 -10.18 -22.48 11.78
CA HIS A 34 -9.43 -22.73 13.00
C HIS A 34 -9.79 -21.71 14.09
N GLY A 35 -9.58 -22.09 15.35
CA GLY A 35 -9.94 -21.26 16.51
C GLY A 35 -9.02 -20.07 16.77
N GLU A 36 -7.97 -19.87 15.97
CA GLU A 36 -6.97 -18.83 16.11
C GLU A 36 -7.34 -17.57 15.31
N SER A 37 -7.06 -16.40 15.87
CA SER A 37 -7.17 -15.11 15.19
C SER A 37 -5.80 -14.64 14.72
N LEU A 38 -5.75 -13.87 13.64
CA LEU A 38 -4.52 -13.34 13.06
C LEU A 38 -4.53 -11.81 13.08
N LEU A 39 -3.50 -11.18 13.66
CA LEU A 39 -3.24 -9.76 13.60
C LEU A 39 -2.29 -9.45 12.43
N ILE A 40 -2.72 -8.61 11.49
CA ILE A 40 -1.90 -8.13 10.38
C ILE A 40 -1.31 -6.77 10.76
N LEU A 41 0.00 -6.74 11.02
CA LEU A 41 0.70 -5.47 11.22
C LEU A 41 0.84 -4.72 9.89
N PRO A 42 0.90 -3.37 9.90
CA PRO A 42 1.28 -2.62 8.71
C PRO A 42 2.63 -3.14 8.20
N PRO A 43 2.73 -3.50 6.90
CA PRO A 43 4.00 -3.89 6.31
C PRO A 43 5.06 -2.83 6.55
N GLN A 44 6.21 -3.26 7.07
CA GLN A 44 7.37 -2.38 7.21
C GLN A 44 7.96 -2.10 5.83
N ALA A 45 8.45 -0.90 5.62
CA ALA A 45 9.19 -0.56 4.41
C ALA A 45 10.22 0.52 4.70
N GLY A 46 11.30 0.56 3.90
CA GLY A 46 12.19 1.73 3.92
C GLY A 46 11.44 2.97 3.42
N GLU A 47 11.90 4.16 3.82
CA GLU A 47 11.30 5.46 3.42
C GLU A 47 11.13 5.62 1.90
N ALA A 48 11.98 4.94 1.14
CA ALA A 48 11.93 4.86 -0.31
C ALA A 48 10.62 4.26 -0.86
N PHE A 49 9.96 3.41 -0.09
CA PHE A 49 8.75 2.68 -0.48
C PHE A 49 7.55 2.99 0.42
N ASP A 50 7.76 3.59 1.61
CA ASP A 50 6.68 4.08 2.48
C ASP A 50 6.26 5.52 2.11
N THR A 51 5.89 5.69 0.84
CA THR A 51 5.49 6.99 0.28
C THR A 51 4.52 6.78 -0.87
N THR A 52 3.75 7.81 -1.22
CA THR A 52 2.93 7.77 -2.43
C THR A 52 3.77 7.82 -3.70
N ARG A 53 5.05 8.23 -3.64
CA ARG A 53 5.89 8.30 -4.84
C ARG A 53 6.16 6.89 -5.38
N MET A 54 5.92 6.70 -6.68
CA MET A 54 6.19 5.43 -7.34
C MET A 54 7.66 5.36 -7.75
N ALA A 55 8.41 4.45 -7.13
CA ALA A 55 9.82 4.26 -7.40
C ALA A 55 10.07 3.44 -8.67
N TYR A 56 11.15 3.73 -9.38
CA TYR A 56 11.63 2.97 -10.53
C TYR A 56 13.16 2.97 -10.58
N THR A 57 13.74 2.03 -11.34
CA THR A 57 15.18 1.86 -11.48
C THR A 57 15.57 1.79 -12.96
N VAL A 58 16.55 2.58 -13.38
CA VAL A 58 17.10 2.54 -14.77
C VAL A 58 18.45 1.84 -14.83
N ARG A 59 19.22 1.92 -13.74
CA ARG A 59 20.57 1.33 -13.62
C ARG A 59 20.73 0.70 -12.24
N PRO A 60 21.61 -0.30 -12.08
CA PRO A 60 21.92 -0.86 -10.77
C PRO A 60 22.23 0.26 -9.75
N TYR A 61 21.66 0.13 -8.55
CA TYR A 61 21.86 1.06 -7.42
C TYR A 61 21.33 2.49 -7.60
N GLN A 62 20.44 2.73 -8.57
CA GLN A 62 19.74 4.01 -8.71
C GLN A 62 18.26 3.86 -8.36
N LEU A 63 17.74 4.80 -7.56
CA LEU A 63 16.33 4.90 -7.28
C LEU A 63 15.83 6.29 -7.69
N ALA A 64 14.84 6.32 -8.56
CA ALA A 64 14.16 7.55 -8.96
C ALA A 64 12.65 7.38 -8.76
N TYR A 65 11.90 8.48 -8.87
CA TYR A 65 10.46 8.48 -8.75
C TYR A 65 9.82 9.11 -9.97
N PHE A 66 8.69 8.55 -10.42
CA PHE A 66 7.92 9.17 -11.49
C PHE A 66 7.44 10.57 -11.08
N ARG A 67 7.40 11.47 -12.06
CA ARG A 67 6.78 12.80 -11.91
C ARG A 67 5.27 12.72 -12.18
N ASP A 68 4.95 12.02 -13.26
CA ASP A 68 3.63 11.77 -13.86
C ASP A 68 2.67 10.88 -13.05
N ASN A 69 3.24 9.92 -12.32
CA ASN A 69 2.55 8.76 -11.76
C ASN A 69 2.94 8.57 -10.30
N GLU A 70 1.95 8.30 -9.47
CA GLU A 70 2.16 8.02 -8.06
C GLU A 70 1.08 7.06 -7.55
N TRP A 71 1.32 6.48 -6.40
CA TRP A 71 0.34 5.70 -5.68
C TRP A 71 -0.78 6.59 -5.13
N ALA A 72 -1.98 6.03 -5.06
CA ALA A 72 -3.11 6.67 -4.39
C ALA A 72 -2.83 6.82 -2.87
N GLU A 73 -2.20 5.82 -2.28
CA GLU A 73 -1.79 5.72 -0.88
C GLU A 73 -0.40 5.06 -0.79
N PRO A 74 0.34 5.17 0.33
CA PRO A 74 1.55 4.38 0.53
C PRO A 74 1.30 2.88 0.26
N PRO A 75 2.19 2.20 -0.50
CA PRO A 75 2.05 0.77 -0.78
C PRO A 75 1.91 -0.11 0.45
N THR A 76 2.52 0.29 1.57
CA THR A 76 2.37 -0.36 2.89
C THR A 76 0.90 -0.49 3.28
N GLN A 77 0.11 0.58 3.15
CA GLN A 77 -1.32 0.61 3.49
C GLN A 77 -2.17 -0.21 2.51
N MET A 78 -1.94 -0.05 1.21
CA MET A 78 -2.67 -0.80 0.18
C MET A 78 -2.40 -2.31 0.31
N ILE A 79 -1.15 -2.71 0.54
CA ILE A 79 -0.77 -4.12 0.71
C ILE A 79 -1.36 -4.68 2.00
N GLN A 80 -1.36 -3.96 3.12
CA GLN A 80 -2.01 -4.42 4.34
C GLN A 80 -3.49 -4.74 4.09
N THR A 81 -4.17 -3.86 3.36
CA THR A 81 -5.58 -4.03 2.99
C THR A 81 -5.79 -5.29 2.15
N LEU A 82 -4.91 -5.54 1.16
CA LEU A 82 -4.97 -6.75 0.34
C LEU A 82 -4.66 -8.03 1.13
N LEU A 83 -3.73 -7.97 2.10
CA LEU A 83 -3.42 -9.10 2.99
C LEU A 83 -4.63 -9.47 3.84
N VAL A 84 -5.29 -8.47 4.45
CA VAL A 84 -6.51 -8.69 5.24
C VAL A 84 -7.57 -9.35 4.40
N GLN A 85 -7.95 -8.75 3.26
CA GLN A 85 -9.01 -9.28 2.39
C GLN A 85 -8.70 -10.70 1.88
N THR A 86 -7.44 -10.96 1.50
CA THR A 86 -7.03 -12.27 0.98
C THR A 86 -7.10 -13.33 2.09
N LEU A 87 -6.61 -13.03 3.29
CA LEU A 87 -6.57 -13.98 4.40
C LEU A 87 -7.97 -14.23 4.98
N GLU A 88 -8.83 -13.22 5.04
CA GLU A 88 -10.24 -13.39 5.40
C GLU A 88 -10.96 -14.33 4.42
N ALA A 89 -10.71 -14.16 3.11
CA ALA A 89 -11.35 -14.97 2.08
C ALA A 89 -10.97 -16.47 2.16
N THR A 90 -9.86 -16.82 2.82
CA THR A 90 -9.50 -18.23 3.05
C THR A 90 -10.45 -18.96 4.00
N GLY A 91 -11.11 -18.22 4.89
CA GLY A 91 -11.91 -18.79 5.98
C GLY A 91 -11.12 -19.57 7.04
N PHE A 92 -9.77 -19.56 6.97
CA PHE A 92 -8.92 -20.35 7.86
C PHE A 92 -8.89 -19.81 9.28
N PHE A 93 -8.82 -18.49 9.47
CA PHE A 93 -8.73 -17.86 10.79
C PHE A 93 -10.12 -17.57 11.34
N ARG A 94 -10.26 -17.59 12.67
CA ARG A 94 -11.49 -17.15 13.36
C ARG A 94 -11.81 -15.69 13.04
N SER A 95 -10.76 -14.86 13.00
CA SER A 95 -10.85 -13.47 12.58
C SER A 95 -9.48 -13.00 12.10
N VAL A 96 -9.48 -12.10 11.12
CA VAL A 96 -8.29 -11.34 10.71
C VAL A 96 -8.47 -9.92 11.22
N LEU A 97 -7.45 -9.40 11.90
CA LEU A 97 -7.50 -8.16 12.66
C LEU A 97 -6.36 -7.24 12.23
N THR A 98 -6.51 -5.94 12.49
CA THR A 98 -5.44 -4.95 12.38
C THR A 98 -5.30 -4.19 13.71
N PRO A 99 -4.13 -3.60 14.03
CA PRO A 99 -3.98 -2.82 15.25
C PRO A 99 -5.00 -1.66 15.34
N PRO A 100 -5.49 -1.31 16.53
CA PRO A 100 -5.06 -1.78 17.85
C PRO A 100 -5.84 -3.01 18.38
N GLU A 101 -6.55 -3.74 17.53
CA GLU A 101 -7.42 -4.84 17.95
C GLU A 101 -6.63 -5.98 18.63
N THR A 102 -7.22 -6.57 19.67
CA THR A 102 -6.64 -7.72 20.41
C THR A 102 -7.69 -8.76 20.72
N THR A 103 -7.28 -10.02 20.87
CA THR A 103 -8.18 -11.12 21.24
C THR A 103 -7.40 -12.30 21.83
N HIS A 104 -8.11 -13.29 22.38
CA HIS A 104 -7.50 -14.53 22.85
C HIS A 104 -7.06 -15.41 21.68
N ASN A 105 -5.92 -16.08 21.83
CA ASN A 105 -5.29 -16.92 20.80
C ASN A 105 -5.02 -16.12 19.52
N LEU A 106 -4.16 -15.11 19.65
CA LEU A 106 -3.78 -14.19 18.58
C LEU A 106 -2.36 -14.51 18.09
N SER A 107 -2.25 -14.84 16.81
CA SER A 107 -0.97 -14.82 16.10
C SER A 107 -0.78 -13.48 15.39
N THR A 108 0.46 -13.13 15.07
CA THR A 108 0.79 -11.89 14.38
C THR A 108 1.54 -12.19 13.09
N LEU A 109 1.10 -11.57 11.99
CA LEU A 109 1.82 -11.55 10.73
C LEU A 109 2.55 -10.21 10.60
N ASP A 110 3.88 -10.29 10.62
CA ASP A 110 4.77 -9.17 10.31
C ASP A 110 5.34 -9.39 8.89
N THR A 111 5.34 -8.33 8.09
CA THR A 111 5.81 -8.37 6.70
C THR A 111 6.65 -7.15 6.40
N ALA A 112 7.61 -7.29 5.49
CA ALA A 112 8.47 -6.20 5.07
C ALA A 112 8.55 -6.11 3.54
N ILE A 113 8.42 -4.89 3.01
CA ILE A 113 8.65 -4.56 1.61
C ILE A 113 10.14 -4.29 1.44
N LEU A 114 10.87 -5.28 0.93
CA LEU A 114 12.31 -5.16 0.69
C LEU A 114 12.62 -4.39 -0.60
N ASN A 115 11.76 -4.49 -1.60
CA ASN A 115 11.89 -3.81 -2.87
C ASN A 115 10.51 -3.64 -3.53
N LEU A 116 10.23 -2.43 -4.02
CA LEU A 116 9.02 -2.14 -4.79
C LEU A 116 9.34 -1.06 -5.83
N VAL A 117 9.74 -1.50 -7.01
CA VAL A 117 10.09 -0.63 -8.15
C VAL A 117 9.30 -1.05 -9.38
N GLN A 118 8.96 -0.08 -10.22
CA GLN A 118 8.41 -0.31 -11.55
C GLN A 118 9.55 -0.55 -12.55
N ASP A 119 9.41 -1.58 -13.38
CA ASP A 119 10.29 -1.91 -14.51
C ASP A 119 10.04 -1.02 -15.74
#